data_AF-A0A429HML7-F1
#
_entry.id   AF-A0A429HML7-F1
#
_cell.length_a   1.000
_cell.length_b   1.000
_cell.length_c   1.000
_cell.angle_alpha   90.00
_cell.angle_beta   90.00
_cell.angle_gamma   90.00
#
_symmetry.space_group_name_H-M   'P 1'
#
loop_
_entity.id
_entity.type
_entity.pdbx_description
1 polymer ?
#
loop_
_entity_poly.entity_id
_entity_poly.type
_entity_poly.pdbx_seq_one_letter_code
_entity_poly.pdbx_strand_id
1 'polypeptide(L)' 'MAKKSKIAKNEKRRATVARYAARRALLKSVIRNPHTPEQERLAAQRELTRQPRDASATRVRNRDSV' A
#
# COMPACT_ATOMS: atom_id res chain seq x y z
N MET A 1 -2.77 22.52 -15.72
CA MET A 1 -1.83 21.48 -15.27
C MET A 1 -1.79 21.39 -13.75
N ALA A 2 -1.54 20.20 -13.20
CA ALA A 2 -1.29 20.04 -11.76
C ALA A 2 0.04 20.71 -11.36
N LYS A 3 0.12 21.25 -10.13
CA LYS A 3 1.38 21.81 -9.60
C LYS A 3 2.49 20.75 -9.65
N LYS A 4 3.72 21.13 -10.02
CA LYS A 4 4.91 20.24 -10.04
C LYS A 4 5.05 19.43 -8.75
N SER A 5 4.83 20.07 -7.59
CA SER A 5 4.86 19.40 -6.27
C SER A 5 3.82 18.28 -6.11
N LYS A 6 2.66 18.38 -6.78
CA LYS A 6 1.61 17.34 -6.75
C LYS A 6 1.95 16.16 -7.65
N ILE A 7 2.65 16.40 -8.76
CA ILE A 7 3.16 15.35 -9.66
C ILE A 7 4.25 14.57 -8.93
N ALA A 8 5.27 15.24 -8.40
CA ALA A 8 6.34 14.62 -7.62
C ALA A 8 5.82 13.82 -6.41
N LYS A 9 4.81 14.34 -5.70
CA LYS A 9 4.17 13.59 -4.60
C LYS A 9 3.48 12.32 -5.08
N ASN A 10 2.90 12.31 -6.28
CA ASN A 10 2.24 11.13 -6.85
C ASN A 10 3.27 10.07 -7.29
N GLU A 11 4.39 10.50 -7.87
CA GLU A 11 5.51 9.62 -8.24
C GLU A 11 6.13 8.97 -7.01
N LYS A 12 6.36 9.74 -5.93
CA LYS A 12 6.82 9.18 -4.65
C LYS A 12 5.88 8.10 -4.11
N ARG A 13 4.56 8.27 -4.26
CA ARG A 13 3.59 7.22 -3.90
C ARG A 13 3.72 5.99 -4.79
N ARG A 14 3.87 6.15 -6.11
CA ARG A 14 4.07 5.03 -7.04
C ARG A 14 5.30 4.21 -6.64
N ALA A 15 6.42 4.86 -6.35
CA ALA A 15 7.64 4.20 -5.88
C ALA A 15 7.43 3.47 -4.54
N THR A 16 6.74 4.12 -3.60
CA THR A 16 6.42 3.49 -2.30
C THR A 16 5.51 2.28 -2.47
N VAL A 17 4.48 2.36 -3.33
CA VAL A 17 3.58 1.24 -3.62
C VAL A 17 4.36 0.08 -4.21
N ALA A 18 5.21 0.32 -5.21
CA ALA A 18 6.03 -0.72 -5.83
C ALA A 18 6.90 -1.45 -4.79
N ARG A 19 7.52 -0.69 -3.87
CA ARG A 19 8.37 -1.25 -2.80
C ARG A 19 7.63 -2.19 -1.85
N TYR A 20 6.38 -1.89 -1.51
CA TYR A 20 5.61 -2.66 -0.51
C TYR A 20 4.55 -3.59 -1.11
N ALA A 21 4.35 -3.59 -2.44
CA ALA A 21 3.26 -4.29 -3.10
C ALA A 21 3.21 -5.78 -2.73
N ALA A 22 4.35 -6.47 -2.86
CA ALA A 22 4.46 -7.90 -2.57
C ALA A 22 4.12 -8.20 -1.10
N ARG A 23 4.76 -7.51 -0.14
CA ARG A 23 4.52 -7.75 1.29
C ARG A 23 3.07 -7.46 1.68
N ARG A 24 2.47 -6.39 1.14
CA ARG A 24 1.06 -6.06 1.40
C ARG A 24 0.09 -7.09 0.84
N ALA A 25 0.39 -7.66 -0.33
CA ALA A 25 -0.44 -8.72 -0.91
C ALA A 25 -0.44 -9.95 -0.01
N LEU A 26 0.72 -10.38 0.48
CA LEU A 26 0.86 -11.52 1.41
C LEU A 26 0.13 -11.27 2.73
N LEU A 27 0.31 -10.10 3.35
CA LEU A 27 -0.40 -9.81 4.61
C LEU A 27 -1.92 -9.81 4.42
N LYS A 28 -2.40 -9.26 3.29
CA LYS A 28 -3.83 -9.25 2.99
C LYS A 28 -4.39 -10.64 2.69
N SER A 29 -3.62 -11.55 2.07
CA SER A 29 -4.07 -12.92 1.86
C SER A 29 -4.19 -13.67 3.18
N VAL A 30 -3.22 -13.52 4.09
CA VAL A 30 -3.26 -14.07 5.46
C VAL A 30 -4.48 -13.57 6.22
N ILE A 31 -4.77 -12.27 6.13
CA ILE A 31 -5.92 -11.65 6.81
C ILE A 31 -7.26 -12.12 6.24
N ARG A 32 -7.34 -12.32 4.92
CA ARG A 32 -8.56 -12.75 4.23
C ARG A 32 -8.87 -14.23 4.43
N ASN A 33 -7.85 -15.07 4.63
CA ASN A 33 -8.03 -16.51 4.76
C ASN A 33 -8.76 -16.85 6.09
N PRO A 34 -9.94 -17.47 6.03
CA PRO A 34 -10.71 -17.82 7.23
C PRO A 34 -10.03 -18.88 8.10
N HIS A 35 -9.15 -19.70 7.51
CA HIS A 35 -8.41 -20.76 8.21
C HIS A 35 -7.15 -20.28 8.92
N THR A 36 -6.73 -19.03 8.70
CA THR A 36 -5.58 -18.47 9.41
C THR A 36 -5.90 -18.37 10.91
N PRO A 37 -5.04 -18.90 11.80
CA PRO A 37 -5.17 -18.74 13.23
C PRO A 37 -5.34 -17.27 13.63
N GLU A 38 -6.11 -16.99 14.67
CA GLU A 38 -6.40 -15.61 15.09
C GLU A 38 -5.12 -14.83 15.41
N GLN A 39 -4.15 -15.46 16.09
CA GLN A 39 -2.88 -14.82 16.45
C GLN A 39 -2.09 -14.37 15.21
N GLU A 40 -2.00 -15.21 14.19
CA GLU A 40 -1.33 -14.88 12.92
C GLU A 40 -2.07 -13.77 12.16
N ARG A 41 -3.41 -13.82 12.18
CA ARG A 41 -4.27 -12.79 11.58
C ARG A 41 -4.06 -11.43 12.24
N LEU A 42 -4.00 -11.41 13.57
CA LEU A 42 -3.74 -10.20 14.36
C LEU A 42 -2.31 -9.68 14.12
N ALA A 43 -1.31 -10.57 14.07
CA ALA A 43 0.06 -10.19 13.74
C ALA A 43 0.15 -9.58 12.32
N ALA A 44 -0.52 -10.17 11.34
CA ALA A 44 -0.57 -9.65 9.97
C ALA A 44 -1.26 -8.29 9.89
N GLN A 45 -2.35 -8.08 10.65
CA GLN A 45 -2.99 -6.76 10.75
C GLN A 45 -2.07 -5.72 11.37
N ARG A 46 -1.41 -6.05 12.50
CA ARG A 46 -0.46 -5.15 13.18
C ARG A 46 0.72 -4.79 12.27
N GLU A 47 1.23 -5.74 11.50
CA GLU A 47 2.28 -5.45 10.54
C GLU A 47 1.78 -4.55 9.41
N LEU A 48 0.59 -4.84 8.86
CA LEU A 48 0.00 -4.07 7.77
C LEU A 48 -0.25 -2.60 8.16
N THR A 49 -0.64 -2.33 9.41
CA THR A 49 -0.88 -0.98 9.94
C THR A 49 0.39 -0.22 10.27
N ARG A 50 1.50 -0.90 10.59
CA ARG A 50 2.83 -0.28 10.79
C ARG A 50 3.45 0.24 9.48
N GLN A 51 3.01 -0.27 8.33
CA GLN A 51 3.54 0.17 7.04
C GLN A 51 3.10 1.59 6.67
N PRO A 52 3.87 2.32 5.82
CA PRO A 52 3.52 3.66 5.39
C PRO A 52 2.13 3.71 4.73
N ARG A 53 1.31 4.71 5.08
CA ARG A 53 -0.04 4.87 4.47
C ARG A 53 0.01 4.97 2.95
N ASP A 54 1.04 5.66 2.43
CA ASP A 54 1.26 5.85 0.99
C ASP A 54 1.68 4.57 0.25
N ALA A 55 1.94 3.46 0.96
CA ALA A 55 2.13 2.13 0.36
C ALA A 55 0.82 1.51 -0.15
N SER A 56 -0.34 2.10 0.17
CA SER A 56 -1.62 1.66 -0.40
C SER A 56 -1.80 2.19 -1.83
N ALA A 57 -1.95 1.27 -2.79
CA ALA A 57 -2.19 1.59 -4.20
C ALA A 57 -3.40 2.53 -4.41
N THR A 58 -4.43 2.45 -3.55
CA THR A 58 -5.62 3.31 -3.59
C THR A 58 -5.33 4.81 -3.44
N ARG A 59 -4.13 5.18 -2.98
CA ARG A 59 -3.72 6.59 -2.79
C ARG A 59 -3.01 7.19 -4.00
N VAL A 60 -2.60 6.36 -4.96
CA VAL A 60 -2.06 6.82 -6.24
C VAL A 60 -3.24 7.37 -7.06
N ARG A 61 -3.04 8.53 -7.69
CA ARG A 61 -4.02 9.11 -8.60
C ARG A 61 -3.49 9.03 -10.02
N ASN A 62 -4.36 8.76 -10.98
CA ASN A 62 -4.04 8.93 -12.39
C ASN A 62 -4.00 10.43 -12.68
N ARG A 63 -2.92 10.88 -13.31
CA ARG A 63 -2.68 12.27 -13.70
C ARG A 63 -2.18 12.26 -15.14
N ASP A 64 -2.54 13.27 -15.91
CA ASP A 64 -2.08 13.43 -17.29
C ASP A 64 -0.55 13.54 -17.35
N SER A 65 0.03 12.97 -18.40
CA SER A 65 1.47 12.86 -18.65
C SER A 65 2.04 14.01 -19.49
N VAL A 66 1.27 15.09 -19.67
CA VAL A 66 1.51 16.17 -20.63
C VAL A 66 2.09 17.41 -19.94
#